data_AF-A0A0K8QHG6-F1
#
_entry.id   AF-A0A0K8QHG6-F1
#
_cell.length_a   1.000
_cell.length_b   1.000
_cell.length_c   1.000
_cell.angle_alpha   90.00
_cell.angle_beta   90.00
_cell.angle_gamma   90.00
#
_symmetry.space_group_name_H-M   'P 1'
#
loop_
_entity.id
_entity.type
_entity.pdbx_description
1 polymer ?
#
loop_
_entity_poly.entity_id
_entity_poly.type
_entity_poly.pdbx_seq_one_letter_code
_entity_poly.pdbx_strand_id
1 'polypeptide(L)'
;MPGRSESDEHYVLDLCDEVVGASGRRQATFDWLRGDPSTARPLGTRLPVDCYWPDLGLVVEFHEEQHSKPSPFFDRRQTVSGVGRGEQRRLYDERKRLLVPKQGLRLVVIEKSAFVVKSKRIVRDPATDIAVVREQLGNERSDGASAEIATETGPEARPRRSGWPRSALPLECC
;
A
#
# COMPACT_ATOMS: atom_id res chain seq x y z
N MET A 1 14.75 -7.27 27.65
CA MET A 1 13.85 -6.77 26.57
C MET A 1 13.85 -7.85 25.51
N PRO A 2 12.74 -8.56 25.26
CA PRO A 2 12.72 -9.51 24.14
C PRO A 2 13.04 -8.72 22.87
N GLY A 3 13.94 -9.27 22.05
CA GLY A 3 14.40 -8.63 20.83
C GLY A 3 13.22 -8.38 19.88
N ARG A 4 13.34 -7.37 19.01
CA ARG A 4 12.33 -7.10 17.97
C ARG A 4 12.05 -8.32 17.06
N SER A 5 12.94 -9.31 17.04
CA SER A 5 12.79 -10.60 16.37
C SER A 5 11.80 -11.56 17.04
N GLU A 6 11.25 -11.22 18.21
CA GLU A 6 10.25 -12.04 18.90
C GLU A 6 8.83 -11.45 18.83
N SER A 7 8.62 -10.35 18.10
CA SER A 7 7.28 -9.77 17.94
C SER A 7 6.40 -10.68 17.08
N ASP A 8 5.09 -10.66 17.38
CA ASP A 8 4.09 -11.37 16.58
C ASP A 8 4.08 -10.85 15.12
N GLU A 9 4.35 -9.54 14.93
CA GLU A 9 4.55 -8.94 13.61
C GLU A 9 5.66 -9.65 12.82
N HIS A 10 6.85 -9.79 13.40
CA HIS A 10 7.96 -10.43 12.69
C HIS A 10 7.65 -11.89 12.35
N TYR A 11 7.03 -12.61 13.28
CA TYR A 11 6.61 -13.99 13.07
C TYR A 11 5.64 -14.14 11.90
N VAL A 12 4.58 -13.32 11.84
CA VAL A 12 3.58 -13.38 10.76
C VAL A 12 4.17 -12.96 9.42
N LEU A 13 5.05 -11.95 9.40
CA LEU A 13 5.70 -11.52 8.16
C LEU A 13 6.70 -12.56 7.63
N ASP A 14 7.37 -13.31 8.49
CA ASP A 14 8.23 -14.44 8.08
C ASP A 14 7.39 -15.58 7.47
N LEU A 15 6.21 -15.87 8.04
CA LEU A 15 5.27 -16.83 7.44
C LEU A 15 4.78 -16.36 6.06
N CYS A 16 4.57 -15.04 5.90
CA CYS A 16 4.22 -14.48 4.60
C CYS A 16 5.35 -14.70 3.58
N ASP A 17 6.61 -14.46 3.97
CA ASP A 17 7.75 -14.73 3.08
C ASP A 17 7.80 -16.21 2.65
N GLU A 18 7.54 -17.14 3.57
CA GLU A 18 7.50 -18.57 3.29
C GLU A 18 6.37 -18.94 2.33
N VAL A 19 5.16 -18.42 2.56
CA VAL A 19 3.99 -18.68 1.70
C VAL A 19 4.17 -18.11 0.31
N VAL A 20 4.75 -16.92 0.23
CA VAL A 20 5.00 -16.19 -1.01
C VAL A 20 6.23 -16.73 -1.75
N GLY A 21 7.19 -17.33 -1.04
CA GLY A 21 8.44 -17.83 -1.58
C GLY A 21 9.49 -16.74 -1.85
N ALA A 22 9.33 -15.55 -1.27
CA ALA A 22 10.26 -14.43 -1.44
C ALA A 22 10.35 -13.59 -0.16
N SER A 23 11.52 -13.01 0.11
CA SER A 23 11.70 -12.11 1.25
C SER A 23 11.18 -10.70 0.96
N GLY A 24 10.22 -10.25 1.74
CA GLY A 24 9.66 -8.91 1.61
C GLY A 24 10.52 -7.84 2.28
N ARG A 25 10.41 -6.60 1.80
CA ARG A 25 11.07 -5.43 2.39
C ARG A 25 10.27 -5.00 3.62
N ARG A 26 10.83 -5.19 4.81
CA ARG A 26 10.23 -4.76 6.09
C ARG A 26 10.23 -3.23 6.22
N GLN A 27 9.17 -2.65 6.78
CA GLN A 27 9.05 -1.20 7.05
C GLN A 27 9.32 -0.32 5.82
N ALA A 28 8.91 -0.78 4.64
CA ALA A 28 9.11 -0.04 3.40
C ALA A 28 8.32 1.29 3.44
N THR A 29 8.89 2.35 2.87
CA THR A 29 8.23 3.67 2.80
C THR A 29 8.10 4.13 1.37
N PHE A 30 7.04 4.89 1.09
CA PHE A 30 6.78 5.44 -0.23
C PHE A 30 6.65 6.96 -0.17
N ASP A 31 7.02 7.62 -1.27
CA ASP A 31 6.91 9.08 -1.36
C ASP A 31 5.47 9.58 -1.46
N TRP A 32 4.57 8.76 -2.02
CA TRP A 32 3.14 9.06 -2.14
C TRP A 32 2.34 8.70 -0.89
N LEU A 33 2.91 7.93 0.04
CA LEU A 33 2.25 7.50 1.27
C LEU A 33 2.78 8.30 2.47
N ARG A 34 2.11 9.41 2.78
CA ARG A 34 2.55 10.37 3.81
C ARG A 34 1.48 10.61 4.87
N GLY A 35 1.94 10.84 6.09
CA GLY A 35 1.14 11.26 7.24
C GLY A 35 0.83 12.75 7.18
N ASP A 36 0.30 13.29 8.28
CA ASP A 36 -0.14 14.67 8.30
C ASP A 36 1.04 15.65 8.24
N PRO A 37 0.91 16.75 7.48
CA PRO A 37 1.89 17.82 7.49
C PRO A 37 1.92 18.50 8.86
N SER A 38 3.08 19.01 9.24
CA SER A 38 3.29 19.78 10.46
C SER A 38 4.23 20.93 10.20
N THR A 39 4.29 21.92 11.09
CA THR A 39 5.20 23.05 10.96
C THR A 39 6.67 22.62 10.80
N ALA A 40 7.06 21.52 11.45
CA ALA A 40 8.40 20.95 11.32
C ALA A 40 8.58 20.04 10.08
N ARG A 41 7.49 19.53 9.51
CA ARG A 41 7.49 18.65 8.33
C ARG A 41 6.33 19.02 7.40
N PRO A 42 6.51 20.00 6.51
CA PRO A 42 5.42 20.53 5.68
C PRO A 42 4.86 19.51 4.68
N LEU A 43 5.63 18.49 4.33
CA LEU A 43 5.17 17.38 3.48
C LEU A 43 4.60 16.19 4.27
N GLY A 44 4.65 16.22 5.61
CA GLY A 44 4.34 15.08 6.45
C GLY A 44 5.43 13.99 6.43
N THR A 45 5.35 13.07 7.39
CA THR A 45 6.28 11.93 7.51
C THR A 45 5.82 10.79 6.61
N ARG A 46 6.74 10.15 5.88
CA ARG A 46 6.41 8.92 5.12
C ARG A 46 5.89 7.86 6.07
N LEU A 47 4.77 7.25 5.74
CA LEU A 47 4.21 6.16 6.55
C LEU A 47 4.85 4.86 6.10
N PRO A 48 5.48 4.10 7.01
CA PRO A 48 5.98 2.77 6.68
C PRO A 48 4.81 1.81 6.52
N VAL A 49 4.94 0.89 5.57
CA VAL A 49 4.16 -0.34 5.50
C VAL A 49 4.95 -1.47 6.17
N ASP A 50 4.28 -2.43 6.78
CA ASP A 50 4.94 -3.47 7.57
C ASP A 50 5.81 -4.35 6.68
N CYS A 51 5.29 -4.75 5.52
CA CYS A 51 6.07 -5.45 4.52
C CYS A 51 5.64 -5.19 3.06
N TYR A 52 6.61 -5.20 2.15
CA TYR A 52 6.40 -4.97 0.72
C TYR A 52 7.23 -5.93 -0.16
N TRP A 53 6.58 -6.64 -1.07
CA TRP A 53 7.20 -7.49 -2.10
C TRP A 53 7.07 -6.82 -3.47
N PRO A 54 8.15 -6.22 -4.00
CA PRO A 54 8.10 -5.45 -5.24
C PRO A 54 7.78 -6.31 -6.46
N ASP A 55 8.34 -7.52 -6.54
CA ASP A 55 8.16 -8.42 -7.68
C ASP A 55 6.72 -8.94 -7.80
N LEU A 56 5.95 -8.84 -6.72
CA LEU A 56 4.56 -9.30 -6.65
C LEU A 56 3.56 -8.15 -6.55
N GLY A 57 4.04 -6.90 -6.47
CA GLY A 57 3.22 -5.74 -6.21
C GLY A 57 2.39 -5.88 -4.92
N LEU A 58 2.89 -6.61 -3.91
CA LEU A 58 2.14 -6.96 -2.70
C LEU A 58 2.64 -6.16 -1.50
N VAL A 59 1.72 -5.59 -0.75
CA VAL A 59 1.92 -4.96 0.56
C VAL A 59 1.12 -5.75 1.59
N VAL A 60 1.76 -6.10 2.71
CA VAL A 60 1.09 -6.72 3.86
C VAL A 60 1.21 -5.82 5.07
N GLU A 61 0.10 -5.63 5.76
CA GLU A 61 0.00 -4.92 7.05
C GLU A 61 -0.47 -5.90 8.13
N PHE A 62 0.17 -5.89 9.30
CA PHE A 62 -0.19 -6.72 10.44
C PHE A 62 -0.82 -5.88 11.56
N HIS A 63 -2.09 -6.11 11.86
CA HIS A 63 -2.83 -5.35 12.86
C HIS A 63 -2.93 -6.12 14.18
N GLU A 64 -2.26 -5.63 15.22
CA GLU A 64 -2.42 -6.17 16.58
C GLU A 64 -3.77 -5.78 17.21
N GLU A 65 -4.35 -6.65 18.06
CA GLU A 65 -5.63 -6.41 18.76
C GLU A 65 -5.69 -5.09 19.58
N GLN A 66 -4.56 -4.47 19.89
CA GLN A 66 -4.53 -3.13 20.48
C GLN A 66 -4.96 -2.01 19.50
N HIS A 67 -5.35 -2.33 18.26
CA HIS A 67 -5.99 -1.41 17.31
C HIS A 67 -7.52 -1.37 17.44
N SER A 68 -8.16 -2.41 17.99
CA SER A 68 -9.63 -2.51 18.02
C SER A 68 -10.26 -2.06 19.34
N LYS A 69 -9.50 -2.03 20.46
CA LYS A 69 -9.98 -1.54 21.76
C LYS A 69 -9.42 -0.15 22.04
N PRO A 70 -10.26 0.89 22.22
CA PRO A 70 -9.78 2.21 22.60
C PRO A 70 -8.99 2.09 23.90
N SER A 71 -7.81 2.72 23.94
CA SER A 71 -7.01 2.83 25.16
C SER A 71 -7.14 4.27 25.65
N PRO A 72 -8.02 4.55 26.63
CA PRO A 72 -8.30 5.92 27.06
C PRO A 72 -7.05 6.67 27.53
N PHE A 73 -6.01 5.96 27.95
CA PHE A 73 -4.76 6.53 28.44
C PHE A 73 -3.80 6.93 27.31
N PHE A 74 -3.76 6.17 26.19
CA PHE A 74 -2.92 6.49 25.04
C PHE A 74 -3.63 7.37 24.01
N ASP A 75 -4.94 7.25 23.86
CA ASP A 75 -5.75 8.00 22.89
C ASP A 75 -5.86 9.49 23.21
N ARG A 76 -5.63 9.88 24.47
CA ARG A 76 -5.62 11.29 24.90
C ARG A 76 -4.33 12.03 24.61
N ARG A 77 -3.26 11.36 24.14
CA ARG A 77 -2.05 12.06 23.71
C ARG A 77 -2.32 12.75 22.38
N GLN A 78 -2.38 14.07 22.42
CA GLN A 78 -2.39 14.95 21.26
C GLN A 78 -1.17 14.62 20.37
N THR A 79 -1.44 14.30 19.10
CA THR A 79 -0.41 14.19 18.08
C THR A 79 -0.10 15.58 17.51
N VAL A 80 0.92 15.69 16.65
CA VAL A 80 1.37 16.97 16.06
C VAL A 80 0.25 17.70 15.29
N SER A 81 -0.80 16.98 14.87
CA SER A 81 -1.99 17.48 14.18
C SER A 81 -3.20 17.72 15.11
N GLY A 82 -3.06 17.59 16.43
CA GLY A 82 -4.14 17.84 17.40
C GLY A 82 -5.18 16.71 17.52
N VAL A 83 -5.04 15.63 16.74
CA VAL A 83 -5.85 14.41 16.84
C VAL A 83 -5.26 13.43 17.85
N GLY A 84 -6.11 12.65 18.50
CA GLY A 84 -5.70 11.57 19.40
C GLY A 84 -4.96 10.45 18.66
N ARG A 85 -4.08 9.72 19.35
CA ARG A 85 -3.25 8.66 18.73
C ARG A 85 -4.06 7.56 18.05
N GLY A 86 -5.18 7.14 18.62
CA GLY A 86 -6.07 6.15 17.99
C GLY A 86 -6.72 6.66 16.71
N GLU A 87 -7.14 7.92 16.69
CA GLU A 87 -7.73 8.55 15.51
C GLU A 87 -6.71 8.72 14.38
N GLN A 88 -5.49 9.16 14.73
CA GLN A 88 -4.39 9.21 13.77
C GLN A 88 -4.11 7.84 13.14
N ARG A 89 -4.18 6.76 13.92
CA ARG A 89 -3.95 5.41 13.42
C ARG A 89 -5.03 4.99 12.43
N ARG A 90 -6.31 5.22 12.78
CA ARG A 90 -7.44 4.95 11.87
C ARG A 90 -7.33 5.72 10.55
N LEU A 91 -7.00 7.01 10.62
CA LEU A 91 -6.81 7.85 9.43
C LEU A 91 -5.67 7.34 8.55
N TYR A 92 -4.59 6.86 9.14
CA TYR A 92 -3.44 6.33 8.40
C TYR A 92 -3.74 4.94 7.80
N ASP A 93 -4.44 4.08 8.52
CA ASP A 93 -4.88 2.76 8.04
C ASP A 93 -5.84 2.94 6.84
N GLU A 94 -6.79 3.87 6.93
CA GLU A 94 -7.68 4.24 5.83
C GLU A 94 -6.91 4.82 4.63
N ARG A 95 -5.94 5.71 4.88
CA ARG A 95 -5.11 6.28 3.82
C ARG A 95 -4.31 5.20 3.09
N LYS A 96 -3.76 4.20 3.80
CA LYS A 96 -3.10 3.04 3.19
C LYS A 96 -4.07 2.24 2.32
N ARG A 97 -5.25 1.92 2.86
CA ARG A 97 -6.31 1.21 2.13
C ARG A 97 -6.72 1.91 0.83
N LEU A 98 -6.75 3.24 0.81
CA LEU A 98 -7.13 4.00 -0.38
C LEU A 98 -5.99 4.25 -1.35
N LEU A 99 -4.75 4.45 -0.87
CA LEU A 99 -3.64 4.84 -1.73
C LEU A 99 -2.87 3.65 -2.30
N VAL A 100 -2.70 2.57 -1.55
CA VAL A 100 -1.93 1.39 -2.02
C VAL A 100 -2.55 0.80 -3.29
N PRO A 101 -3.88 0.53 -3.36
CA PRO A 101 -4.51 0.04 -4.59
C PRO A 101 -4.44 1.02 -5.76
N LYS A 102 -4.47 2.33 -5.50
CA LYS A 102 -4.34 3.36 -6.55
C LYS A 102 -2.98 3.35 -7.25
N GLN A 103 -1.96 2.77 -6.63
CA GLN A 103 -0.64 2.60 -7.22
C GLN A 103 -0.50 1.27 -7.97
N GLY A 104 -1.59 0.51 -8.12
CA GLY A 104 -1.56 -0.84 -8.71
C GLY A 104 -0.93 -1.89 -7.79
N LEU A 105 -0.78 -1.57 -6.49
CA LEU A 105 -0.28 -2.49 -5.49
C LEU A 105 -1.45 -3.17 -4.79
N ARG A 106 -1.31 -4.45 -4.51
CA ARG A 106 -2.24 -5.21 -3.70
C ARG A 106 -1.95 -4.99 -2.22
N LEU A 107 -2.95 -4.62 -1.43
CA LEU A 107 -2.86 -4.49 0.02
C LEU A 107 -3.58 -5.65 0.70
N VAL A 108 -2.89 -6.42 1.54
CA VAL A 108 -3.49 -7.44 2.41
C VAL A 108 -3.30 -7.02 3.86
N VAL A 109 -4.39 -7.00 4.62
CA VAL A 109 -4.35 -6.70 6.05
C VAL A 109 -4.59 -7.99 6.82
N ILE A 110 -3.62 -8.41 7.61
CA ILE A 110 -3.72 -9.61 8.46
C ILE A 110 -3.96 -9.15 9.89
N GLU A 111 -5.13 -9.47 10.42
CA GLU A 111 -5.45 -9.18 11.81
C GLU A 111 -4.91 -10.27 12.75
N LYS A 112 -4.39 -9.87 13.91
CA LYS A 112 -3.96 -10.80 14.96
C LYS A 112 -5.08 -11.71 15.46
N SER A 113 -6.34 -11.27 15.34
CA SER A 113 -7.55 -12.03 15.66
C SER A 113 -7.71 -13.30 14.82
N ALA A 114 -7.07 -13.38 13.65
CA ALA A 114 -7.08 -14.56 12.79
C ALA A 114 -6.23 -15.71 13.35
N PHE A 115 -5.34 -15.43 14.30
CA PHE A 115 -4.44 -16.42 14.90
C PHE A 115 -4.91 -16.84 16.30
N VAL A 116 -4.42 -17.99 16.75
CA VAL A 116 -4.66 -18.47 18.10
C VAL A 116 -3.82 -17.66 19.09
N VAL A 117 -4.45 -16.76 19.83
CA VAL A 117 -3.78 -15.90 20.82
C VAL A 117 -3.92 -16.49 22.23
N LYS A 118 -2.81 -16.65 22.94
CA LYS A 118 -2.77 -17.00 24.37
C LYS A 118 -1.94 -15.98 25.12
N SER A 119 -2.50 -15.42 26.20
CA SER A 119 -1.81 -14.44 27.05
C SER A 119 -1.22 -13.25 26.26
N LYS A 120 -1.97 -12.73 25.28
CA LYS A 120 -1.62 -11.59 24.40
C LYS A 120 -0.52 -11.85 23.34
N ARG A 121 -0.05 -13.09 23.18
CA ARG A 121 0.89 -13.49 22.12
C ARG A 121 0.27 -14.57 21.25
N ILE A 122 0.71 -14.66 20.00
CA ILE A 122 0.31 -15.76 19.13
C ILE A 122 0.93 -17.05 19.65
N VAL A 123 0.12 -18.10 19.77
CA VAL A 123 0.59 -19.46 19.97
C VAL A 123 1.10 -19.92 18.63
N ARG A 124 2.43 -19.95 18.47
CA ARG A 124 3.08 -20.29 17.21
C ARG A 124 2.80 -21.75 16.86
N ASP A 125 1.94 -21.95 15.87
CA ASP A 125 1.66 -23.24 15.24
C ASP A 125 1.83 -23.09 13.74
N PRO A 126 3.06 -23.26 13.20
CA PRO A 126 3.36 -22.94 11.82
C PRO A 126 2.44 -23.63 10.81
N ALA A 127 1.99 -24.85 11.09
CA ALA A 127 1.10 -25.58 10.19
C ALA A 127 -0.28 -24.90 10.04
N THR A 128 -0.91 -24.53 11.16
CA THR A 128 -2.19 -23.82 11.15
C THR A 128 -2.01 -22.38 10.69
N ASP A 129 -0.95 -21.71 11.14
CA ASP A 129 -0.70 -20.30 10.85
C ASP A 129 -0.37 -20.07 9.37
N ILE A 130 0.38 -20.97 8.73
CA ILE A 130 0.63 -20.95 7.27
C ILE A 130 -0.69 -21.11 6.50
N ALA A 131 -1.62 -21.94 6.97
CA ALA A 131 -2.91 -22.11 6.33
C ALA A 131 -3.74 -20.82 6.41
N VAL A 132 -3.76 -20.16 7.56
CA VAL A 132 -4.42 -18.85 7.75
C VAL A 132 -3.78 -17.80 6.83
N VAL A 133 -2.45 -17.68 6.81
CA VAL A 133 -1.75 -16.73 5.94
C VAL A 133 -2.03 -17.00 4.47
N ARG A 134 -2.06 -18.27 4.04
CA ARG A 134 -2.44 -18.65 2.66
C ARG A 134 -3.86 -18.25 2.32
N GLU A 135 -4.80 -18.42 3.24
CA GLU A 135 -6.19 -18.01 3.03
C GLU A 135 -6.29 -16.48 2.88
N GLN A 136 -5.65 -15.71 3.77
CA GLN A 136 -5.63 -14.25 3.69
C GLN A 136 -4.96 -13.75 2.41
N LEU A 137 -3.87 -14.39 1.99
CA LEU A 137 -3.19 -14.11 0.73
C LEU A 137 -3.94 -14.66 -0.50
N GLY A 138 -4.97 -15.49 -0.33
CA GLY A 138 -5.75 -16.10 -1.41
C GLY A 138 -7.14 -15.52 -1.62
N ASN A 139 -7.78 -14.98 -0.58
CA ASN A 139 -9.20 -14.63 -0.58
C ASN A 139 -9.60 -13.44 -1.46
N GLU A 140 -8.66 -12.64 -1.95
CA GLU A 140 -8.98 -11.42 -2.71
C GLU A 140 -8.84 -11.56 -4.24
N ARG A 141 -8.95 -12.78 -4.78
CA ARG A 141 -9.13 -12.96 -6.24
C ARG A 141 -10.54 -12.58 -6.73
N SER A 142 -11.38 -11.97 -5.90
CA SER A 142 -12.82 -11.79 -6.15
C SER A 142 -13.28 -10.34 -6.34
N ASP A 143 -12.48 -9.32 -6.00
CA ASP A 143 -12.90 -7.90 -6.10
C ASP A 143 -12.07 -7.09 -7.11
N GLY A 144 -11.79 -7.71 -8.26
CA GLY A 144 -11.11 -7.10 -9.41
C GLY A 144 -11.98 -6.97 -10.66
N ALA A 145 -13.30 -7.08 -10.55
CA ALA A 145 -14.19 -6.87 -11.68
C ALA A 145 -14.47 -5.37 -11.87
N SER A 146 -13.88 -4.83 -12.94
CA SER A 146 -14.18 -3.55 -13.60
C SER A 146 -13.41 -2.33 -13.08
N ALA A 147 -12.20 -2.16 -13.60
CA ALA A 147 -11.80 -0.86 -14.14
C ALA A 147 -11.28 -1.12 -15.56
N GLU A 148 -12.15 -0.81 -16.52
CA GLU A 148 -11.99 -1.02 -17.94
C GLU A 148 -10.65 -0.47 -18.44
N ILE A 149 -9.90 -1.32 -19.12
CA ILE A 149 -8.82 -0.89 -20.00
C ILE A 149 -9.53 -0.24 -21.19
N ALA A 150 -9.66 1.08 -21.17
CA ALA A 150 -10.02 1.87 -22.34
C ALA A 150 -8.93 1.68 -23.40
N THR A 151 -9.07 0.62 -24.18
CA THR A 151 -8.43 0.48 -25.48
C THR A 151 -9.27 1.29 -26.46
N GLU A 152 -9.03 2.60 -26.50
CA GLU A 152 -9.47 3.41 -27.63
C GLU A 152 -8.68 2.97 -28.86
N THR A 153 -9.27 2.01 -29.56
CA THR A 153 -9.13 1.82 -31.00
C THR A 153 -9.66 3.09 -31.67
N GLY A 154 -8.78 3.80 -32.36
CA GLY A 154 -9.13 5.08 -32.99
C GLY A 154 -10.08 4.95 -34.18
N PRO A 155 -10.33 6.07 -34.88
CA PRO A 155 -10.50 6.01 -36.31
C PRO A 155 -9.45 6.89 -37.01
N GLU A 156 -8.59 6.20 -37.75
CA GLU A 156 -8.19 6.53 -39.12
C GLU A 156 -8.60 7.92 -39.63
N ALA A 157 -7.61 8.82 -39.74
CA ALA A 157 -7.71 10.01 -40.57
C ALA A 157 -6.55 10.02 -41.58
N ARG A 158 -6.90 9.77 -42.85
CA ARG A 158 -6.05 10.02 -44.03
C ARG A 158 -6.93 10.61 -45.14
N PRO A 159 -6.36 11.27 -46.15
CA PRO A 159 -5.63 12.53 -46.10
C PRO A 159 -6.35 13.62 -46.93
N ARG A 160 -6.15 14.91 -46.62
CA ARG A 160 -6.50 15.98 -47.56
C ARG A 160 -5.24 16.67 -48.08
N ARG A 161 -5.03 16.45 -49.37
CA ARG A 161 -4.11 17.17 -50.25
C ARG A 161 -4.48 18.66 -50.28
N SER A 162 -3.50 19.50 -50.02
CA SER A 162 -3.37 20.87 -50.55
C SER A 162 -1.92 21.24 -50.23
N GLY A 163 -1.01 21.25 -51.19
CA GLY A 163 -0.93 22.31 -52.19
C GLY A 163 0.37 23.06 -51.88
N TRP A 164 1.48 22.59 -52.46
CA TRP A 164 2.77 23.28 -52.38
C TRP A 164 2.65 24.67 -53.02
N PRO A 165 3.06 25.77 -52.37
CA PRO A 165 3.47 26.95 -53.11
C PRO A 165 4.93 26.78 -53.56
N ARG A 166 5.09 26.72 -54.89
CA ARG A 166 6.35 26.96 -55.59
C ARG A 166 6.94 28.29 -55.13
N SER A 167 8.12 28.28 -54.54
CA SER A 167 9.02 29.43 -54.55
C SER A 167 9.57 29.58 -55.97
N ALA A 168 8.87 30.36 -56.78
CA ALA A 168 9.37 30.89 -58.05
C ALA A 168 9.89 32.31 -57.80
N LEU A 169 11.16 32.49 -58.09
CA LEU A 169 11.85 33.78 -58.21
C LEU A 169 11.20 34.64 -59.30
N PRO A 170 11.26 35.97 -59.16
CA PRO A 170 11.69 36.81 -60.28
C PRO A 170 12.89 37.66 -59.84
N LEU A 171 14.02 37.64 -60.55
CA LEU A 171 14.28 38.45 -61.74
C LEU A 171 13.99 39.93 -61.49
N GLU A 172 14.93 40.61 -60.85
CA GLU A 172 15.13 42.04 -61.05
C GLU A 172 15.96 42.24 -62.32
N CYS A 173 15.48 43.15 -63.16
CA CYS A 173 16.09 43.56 -64.42
C CYS A 173 16.16 45.10 -64.38
N CYS A 174 17.36 45.66 -64.28
CA CYS A 174 17.81 46.92 -64.89
C CYS A 174 19.31 47.10 -64.63
#